data_AF-A0A2V3Z7E8-F1
#
_entry.id   AF-A0A2V3Z7E8-F1
#
_cell.length_a   1.000
_cell.length_b   1.000
_cell.length_c   1.000
_cell.angle_alpha   90.00
_cell.angle_beta   90.00
_cell.angle_gamma   90.00
#
_symmetry.space_group_name_H-M   'P 1'
#
loop_
_entity.id
_entity.type
_entity.pdbx_description
1 polymer ?
#
loop_
_entity_poly.entity_id
_entity_poly.type
_entity_poly.pdbx_seq_one_letter_code
_entity_poly.pdbx_strand_id
1 'polypeptide(L)'
;MAKKRTMLSINYTTTRRLKRLMNVIESPVAKSNSSITNYYLYKIAKGEYDNDVKPLPKREKERILVDKEIRDDADEKAKELGFKSASDMLDAVVRLEMQRVNEARKKSDKEDDEDDE
;
A
#
# COMPACT_ATOMS: atom_id res chain seq x y z
N MET A 1 11.11 37.12 -5.13
CA MET A 1 11.02 36.31 -3.89
C MET A 1 11.23 34.85 -4.24
N ALA A 2 12.23 34.18 -3.68
CA ALA A 2 12.39 32.74 -3.87
C ALA A 2 11.20 32.00 -3.24
N LYS A 3 10.52 31.13 -4.00
CA LYS A 3 9.48 30.25 -3.43
C LYS A 3 10.16 29.39 -2.36
N LYS A 4 9.78 29.58 -1.09
CA LYS A 4 10.24 28.72 0.02
C LYS A 4 9.83 27.29 -0.33
N ARG A 5 10.81 26.41 -0.57
CA ARG A 5 10.56 24.98 -0.84
C ARG A 5 10.40 24.28 0.50
N THR A 6 9.30 23.55 0.66
CA THR A 6 9.03 22.72 1.84
C THR A 6 8.98 21.26 1.41
N MET A 7 9.44 20.35 2.28
CA MET A 7 9.38 18.91 2.01
C MET A 7 7.97 18.37 2.24
N LEU A 8 7.45 17.61 1.28
CA LEU A 8 6.24 16.82 1.43
C LEU A 8 6.62 15.34 1.57
N SER A 9 6.35 14.77 2.73
CA SER A 9 6.52 13.32 2.94
C SER A 9 5.34 12.58 2.35
N ILE A 10 5.59 11.81 1.29
CA ILE A 10 4.60 10.95 0.64
C ILE A 10 4.94 9.48 0.88
N ASN A 11 3.91 8.65 1.12
CA ASN A 11 4.10 7.21 1.31
C ASN A 11 4.66 6.56 0.04
N TYR A 12 5.49 5.53 0.20
CA TYR A 12 6.11 4.80 -0.90
C TYR A 12 5.09 4.27 -1.93
N THR A 13 3.95 3.78 -1.44
CA THR A 13 2.84 3.29 -2.29
C THR A 13 2.25 4.40 -3.15
N THR A 14 2.08 5.61 -2.60
CA THR A 14 1.63 6.80 -3.33
C THR A 14 2.64 7.18 -4.41
N THR A 15 3.94 7.18 -4.10
CA THR A 15 5.01 7.44 -5.08
C THR A 15 4.98 6.44 -6.23
N ARG A 16 4.75 5.14 -5.96
CA ARG A 16 4.65 4.11 -7.00
C ARG A 16 3.43 4.31 -7.90
N ARG A 17 2.29 4.71 -7.32
CA ARG A 17 1.07 5.03 -8.07
C ARG A 17 1.26 6.26 -8.96
N LEU A 18 1.90 7.32 -8.46
CA LEU A 18 2.24 8.51 -9.25
C LEU A 18 3.13 8.17 -10.45
N LYS A 19 4.15 7.33 -10.27
CA LYS A 19 5.01 6.87 -11.39
C LYS A 19 4.21 6.13 -12.47
N ARG A 20 3.26 5.27 -12.09
CA ARG A 20 2.39 4.60 -13.07
C ARG A 20 1.51 5.60 -13.82
N LEU A 21 0.96 6.59 -13.13
CA LEU A 21 0.18 7.66 -13.76
C LEU A 21 1.03 8.48 -14.75
N MET A 22 2.31 8.74 -14.45
CA MET A 22 3.22 9.41 -15.38
C MET A 22 3.36 8.66 -16.71
N ASN A 23 3.32 7.33 -16.69
CA ASN A 23 3.47 6.51 -17.90
C ASN A 23 2.17 6.41 -18.72
N VAL A 24 1.01 6.64 -18.08
CA VAL A 24 -0.31 6.57 -18.73
C VAL A 24 -0.74 7.93 -19.27
N ILE A 25 -0.37 9.00 -18.57
CA ILE A 25 -0.71 10.35 -18.98
C ILE A 25 0.43 10.86 -19.87
N GLU A 26 0.22 10.87 -21.18
CA GLU A 26 1.08 11.58 -22.13
C GLU A 26 0.93 13.10 -21.92
N SER A 27 1.51 13.60 -20.83
CA SER A 27 1.49 15.03 -20.49
C SER A 27 2.91 15.57 -20.41
N PRO A 28 3.19 16.74 -21.01
CA PRO A 28 4.48 17.41 -20.87
C PRO A 28 4.79 17.82 -19.41
N VAL A 29 3.81 17.74 -18.50
CA VAL A 29 3.94 18.05 -17.07
C VAL A 29 4.37 16.82 -16.25
N ALA A 30 4.20 15.59 -16.75
CA ALA A 30 4.52 14.35 -16.05
C ALA A 30 5.97 13.86 -16.28
N LYS A 31 6.93 14.78 -16.47
CA LYS A 31 8.34 14.47 -16.76
C LYS A 31 9.16 14.00 -15.55
N SER A 32 8.68 14.23 -14.32
CA SER A 32 9.33 13.80 -13.08
C SER A 32 8.31 13.58 -11.96
N ASN A 33 8.70 12.84 -10.91
CA ASN A 33 7.87 12.70 -9.71
C ASN A 33 7.49 14.06 -9.11
N SER A 34 8.42 15.02 -9.10
CA SER A 34 8.18 16.36 -8.57
C SER A 34 7.15 17.12 -9.40
N SER A 35 7.25 17.06 -10.72
CA SER A 35 6.34 17.79 -11.61
C SER A 35 4.93 17.20 -11.62
N ILE A 36 4.78 15.87 -11.62
CA ILE A 36 3.45 15.25 -11.50
C ILE A 36 2.84 15.47 -10.10
N THR A 37 3.66 15.44 -9.05
CA THR A 37 3.19 15.72 -7.68
C THR A 37 2.68 17.15 -7.59
N ASN A 38 3.45 18.13 -8.08
CA ASN A 38 3.03 19.53 -8.09
C ASN A 38 1.78 19.77 -8.95
N TYR A 39 1.64 19.06 -10.07
CA TYR A 39 0.46 19.13 -10.91
C TYR A 39 -0.81 18.74 -10.15
N TYR A 40 -0.81 17.59 -9.47
CA TYR A 40 -1.98 17.16 -8.70
C TYR A 40 -2.21 17.98 -7.44
N LEU A 41 -1.15 18.40 -6.74
CA LEU A 41 -1.28 19.32 -5.61
C LEU A 41 -1.91 20.65 -6.03
N TYR A 42 -1.60 21.16 -7.23
CA TYR A 42 -2.21 22.37 -7.77
C TYR A 42 -3.71 22.18 -8.01
N LYS A 43 -4.11 21.06 -8.63
CA LYS A 43 -5.53 20.73 -8.85
C LYS A 43 -6.30 20.57 -7.53
N ILE A 44 -5.70 19.90 -6.56
CA ILE A 44 -6.25 19.79 -5.20
C ILE A 44 -6.43 21.18 -4.58
N ALA A 45 -5.42 22.05 -4.66
CA ALA A 45 -5.51 23.42 -4.14
C ALA A 45 -6.56 24.29 -4.86
N LYS A 46 -6.96 23.93 -6.08
CA LYS A 46 -8.03 24.57 -6.84
C LYS A 46 -9.42 23.99 -6.56
N GLY A 47 -9.52 22.98 -5.69
CA GLY A 47 -10.78 22.34 -5.33
C GLY A 47 -11.33 21.41 -6.40
N GLU A 48 -10.51 21.00 -7.39
CA GLU A 48 -10.97 20.12 -8.49
C GLU A 48 -11.44 18.73 -8.00
N TYR A 49 -11.14 18.36 -6.75
CA TYR A 49 -11.46 17.05 -6.17
C TYR A 49 -12.28 17.11 -4.87
N ASP A 50 -12.74 18.30 -4.46
CA ASP A 50 -13.38 18.50 -3.14
C ASP A 50 -14.65 17.65 -2.97
N ASN A 51 -15.35 17.37 -4.07
CA ASN A 51 -16.57 16.54 -4.07
C ASN A 51 -16.28 15.04 -4.28
N ASP A 52 -15.09 14.68 -4.76
CA ASP A 52 -14.75 13.30 -5.16
C ASP A 52 -13.91 12.56 -4.12
N VAL A 53 -13.15 13.29 -3.29
CA VAL A 53 -12.20 12.71 -2.33
C VAL A 53 -12.71 12.89 -0.91
N LYS A 54 -13.17 11.79 -0.30
CA LYS A 54 -13.47 11.72 1.14
C LYS A 54 -12.26 11.17 1.90
N PRO A 55 -12.01 11.60 3.16
CA PRO A 55 -10.98 11.00 3.99
C PRO A 55 -11.23 9.49 4.15
N LEU A 56 -10.18 8.68 4.02
CA LEU A 56 -10.27 7.27 4.39
C LEU A 56 -10.54 7.19 5.91
N PRO A 57 -11.47 6.33 6.36
CA PRO A 57 -11.68 6.12 7.78
C PRO A 57 -10.36 5.67 8.42
N LYS A 58 -10.02 6.26 9.58
CA LYS A 58 -8.85 5.84 10.37
C LYS A 58 -9.02 4.35 10.69
N ARG A 59 -8.03 3.51 10.39
CA ARG A 59 -8.05 2.05 10.64
C ARG A 59 -8.64 1.75 12.03
N GLU A 60 -9.90 1.32 12.07
CA GLU A 60 -10.52 0.87 13.31
C GLU A 60 -9.86 -0.44 13.72
N LYS A 61 -9.33 -0.49 14.94
CA LYS A 61 -8.82 -1.73 15.50
C LYS A 61 -10.01 -2.60 15.86
N GLU A 62 -10.31 -3.58 15.03
CA GLU A 62 -11.31 -4.59 15.33
C GLU A 62 -10.80 -5.48 16.48
N ARG A 63 -11.66 -5.74 17.48
CA ARG A 63 -11.33 -6.61 18.62
C ARG A 63 -11.95 -7.98 18.37
N ILE A 64 -11.12 -9.01 18.30
CA ILE A 64 -11.53 -10.40 18.07
C ILE A 64 -11.34 -11.18 19.38
N LEU A 65 -12.33 -11.99 19.76
CA LEU A 65 -12.20 -12.93 20.88
C LEU A 65 -11.36 -14.13 20.42
N VAL A 66 -10.30 -14.43 21.15
CA VAL A 66 -9.40 -15.55 20.91
C VAL A 66 -9.18 -16.33 22.20
N ASP A 67 -8.88 -17.62 22.09
CA ASP A 67 -8.47 -18.43 23.24
C ASP A 67 -7.22 -17.84 23.88
N LYS A 68 -7.22 -17.78 25.21
CA LYS A 68 -6.13 -17.18 25.98
C LYS A 68 -4.85 -18.00 25.86
N GLU A 69 -4.93 -19.32 25.93
CA GLU A 69 -3.74 -20.18 25.89
C GLU A 69 -3.05 -20.06 24.52
N ILE A 70 -3.82 -20.14 23.43
CA ILE A 70 -3.31 -19.97 22.06
C ILE A 70 -2.67 -18.60 21.88
N ARG A 71 -3.29 -17.55 22.43
CA ARG A 71 -2.76 -16.19 22.34
C ARG A 71 -1.45 -16.05 23.12
N ASP A 72 -1.40 -16.55 24.34
CA ASP A 72 -0.22 -16.43 25.21
C ASP A 72 0.97 -17.20 24.59
N ASP A 73 0.76 -18.42 24.10
CA ASP A 73 1.77 -19.20 23.35
C ASP A 73 2.27 -18.44 22.11
N ALA A 74 1.35 -17.82 21.35
CA ALA A 74 1.69 -17.02 20.19
C ALA A 74 2.46 -15.74 20.56
N ASP A 75 2.15 -15.11 21.69
CA ASP A 75 2.84 -13.93 22.21
C ASP A 75 4.27 -14.29 22.69
N GLU A 76 4.46 -15.46 23.31
CA GLU A 76 5.78 -16.00 23.65
C GLU A 76 6.60 -16.27 22.39
N LYS A 77 6.03 -16.99 21.43
CA LYS A 77 6.70 -17.29 20.15
C LYS A 77 7.06 -16.02 19.37
N ALA A 78 6.17 -15.04 19.37
CA ALA A 78 6.42 -13.76 18.73
C ALA A 78 7.66 -13.07 19.33
N LYS A 79 7.79 -13.04 20.67
CA LYS A 79 8.93 -12.45 21.35
C LYS A 79 10.23 -13.20 21.08
N GLU A 80 10.21 -14.54 21.10
CA GLU A 80 11.37 -15.37 20.75
C GLU A 80 11.93 -15.02 19.36
N LEU A 81 11.04 -14.74 18.41
CA LEU A 81 11.37 -14.40 17.03
C LEU A 81 11.61 -12.89 16.81
N GLY A 82 11.60 -12.08 17.86
CA GLY A 82 11.89 -10.64 17.80
C GLY A 82 10.71 -9.75 17.39
N PHE A 83 9.49 -10.28 17.36
CA PHE A 83 8.28 -9.49 17.18
C PHE A 83 7.84 -8.85 18.50
N LYS A 84 7.11 -7.74 18.41
CA LYS A 84 6.62 -7.01 19.61
C LYS A 84 5.39 -7.67 20.24
N SER A 85 4.59 -8.39 19.46
CA SER A 85 3.39 -9.10 19.90
C SER A 85 2.96 -10.15 18.88
N ALA A 86 2.08 -11.07 19.29
CA ALA A 86 1.37 -12.01 18.43
C ALA A 86 0.59 -11.29 17.33
N SER A 87 0.05 -10.09 17.60
CA SER A 87 -0.64 -9.30 16.58
C SER A 87 0.31 -8.82 15.47
N ASP A 88 1.53 -8.41 15.83
CA ASP A 88 2.53 -7.99 14.85
C ASP A 88 3.04 -9.18 14.03
N MET A 89 3.22 -10.32 14.70
CA MET A 89 3.55 -11.59 14.04
C MET A 89 2.42 -12.03 13.09
N LEU A 90 1.16 -11.91 13.50
CA LEU A 90 -0.01 -12.27 12.69
C LEU A 90 -0.11 -11.40 11.42
N ASP A 91 0.11 -10.09 11.51
CA ASP A 91 0.14 -9.21 10.32
C ASP A 91 1.25 -9.64 9.34
N ALA A 92 2.43 -10.02 9.84
CA ALA A 92 3.51 -10.52 8.99
C ALA A 92 3.16 -11.85 8.31
N VAL A 93 2.58 -12.79 9.05
CA VAL A 93 2.15 -14.10 8.54
C VAL A 93 1.04 -13.95 7.51
N VAL A 94 0.01 -13.15 7.79
CA VAL A 94 -1.11 -12.93 6.85
C VAL A 94 -0.60 -12.32 5.54
N ARG A 95 0.36 -11.40 5.59
CA ARG A 95 0.98 -10.83 4.37
C ARG A 95 1.72 -11.88 3.56
N LEU A 96 2.46 -12.77 4.23
CA LEU A 96 3.17 -13.88 3.57
C LEU A 96 2.18 -14.84 2.91
N GLU A 97 1.11 -15.22 3.62
CA GLU A 97 0.07 -16.10 3.07
C GLU A 97 -0.65 -15.46 1.89
N MET A 98 -0.99 -14.17 1.98
CA MET A 98 -1.55 -13.44 0.83
C MET A 98 -0.60 -13.41 -0.36
N GLN A 99 0.72 -13.28 -0.14
CA GLN A 99 1.70 -13.35 -1.22
C GLN A 99 1.68 -14.74 -1.88
N ARG A 100 1.70 -15.81 -1.08
CA ARG A 100 1.63 -17.19 -1.57
C ARG A 100 0.37 -17.46 -2.39
N VAL A 101 -0.79 -17.04 -1.90
CA VAL A 101 -2.07 -17.16 -2.64
C VAL A 101 -2.00 -16.41 -3.97
N ASN A 102 -1.46 -15.19 -3.97
CA ASN A 102 -1.32 -14.40 -5.19
C ASN A 102 -0.31 -15.00 -6.18
N GLU A 103 0.74 -15.66 -5.69
CA GLU A 103 1.70 -16.37 -6.52
C GLU A 103 1.12 -17.66 -7.09
N ALA A 104 0.37 -18.43 -6.30
CA ALA A 104 -0.32 -19.63 -6.74
C ALA A 104 -1.34 -19.31 -7.85
N ARG A 105 -2.15 -18.25 -7.69
CA ARG A 105 -3.09 -17.78 -8.72
C ARG A 105 -2.39 -17.39 -10.02
N LYS A 106 -1.23 -16.72 -9.92
CA LYS A 106 -0.45 -16.36 -11.12
C LYS A 106 0.19 -17.54 -11.84
N LYS A 107 0.36 -18.69 -11.15
CA LYS A 107 0.86 -19.92 -11.77
C LYS A 107 -0.27 -20.72 -12.42
N SER A 108 -1.45 -20.80 -11.78
CA SER A 108 -2.63 -21.41 -12.41
C SER A 108 -3.03 -20.66 -13.68
N ASP A 109 -2.98 -19.32 -13.68
CA ASP A 109 -3.30 -18.50 -14.86
C ASP A 109 -2.24 -18.62 -15.99
N LYS A 110 -1.16 -19.39 -15.81
CA LYS A 110 -0.10 -19.59 -16.80
C LYS A 110 -0.02 -21.02 -17.35
N GLU A 111 -0.66 -21.99 -16.69
CA GLU A 111 -0.69 -23.38 -17.17
C GLU A 111 -1.81 -23.63 -18.20
N ASP A 112 -2.71 -22.67 -18.42
CA ASP A 112 -3.75 -22.72 -19.46
C ASP A 112 -3.31 -22.16 -20.83
N ASP A 113 -2.05 -21.70 -20.97
CA ASP A 113 -1.53 -21.02 -22.17
C ASP A 113 -0.41 -21.80 -22.91
N GLU A 114 -0.12 -23.05 -22.54
CA GLU A 114 0.86 -23.90 -23.24
C GLU A 114 0.25 -25.25 -23.68
N ASP A 115 -0.74 -25.21 -24.57
CA ASP A 115 -1.09 -26.34 -25.46
C ASP A 115 -1.78 -25.79 -26.72
N ASP A 116 -1.02 -25.05 -27.55
CA ASP A 116 -1.33 -24.80 -28.96
C ASP A 116 -0.07 -24.21 -29.64
N GLU A 117 0.84 -25.09 -30.09
CA GLU A 117 1.57 -24.96 -31.37
C GLU A 117 2.14 -26.31 -31.84
#